data_AF-A0A396IPL6-F1
#
_entry.id   AF-A0A396IPL6-F1
#
_cell.length_a   1.000
_cell.length_b   1.000
_cell.length_c   1.000
_cell.angle_alpha   90.00
_cell.angle_beta   90.00
_cell.angle_gamma   90.00
#
_symmetry.space_group_name_H-M   'P 1'
#
loop_
_entity.id
_entity.type
_entity.pdbx_description
1 polymer ?
#
loop_
_entity_poly.entity_id
_entity_poly.type
_entity_poly.pdbx_seq_one_letter_code
_entity_poly.pdbx_strand_id
1 'polypeptide(L)'
;MFRTHLFGTPSIIVYTSTIHKFMLYSKDKFKAEWPTIELMGRNSLVAVHGKAHTQVHNFVTNAINRPDALNRIVALVQPRMVAALQSWAQMDKIKARFETQKMTFENIGKLFFSKEPGPFLHSLDKLYQDLLLGVRAYPINIPGFAYHHALQCRRKLDDFFWIEIDNRKNKDKVETIDLMDGLMQIEDDDGDKLSDKEVVDNIVSLVAAGYLSTSLASTWAIYLLAKYPIVLKKA
;
A
#
# COMPACT_ATOMS: atom_id res chain seq x y z
N MET A 1 -17.88 -8.98 23.61
CA MET A 1 -16.49 -8.46 23.71
C MET A 1 -15.70 -9.37 24.65
N PHE A 2 -14.38 -9.48 24.50
CA PHE A 2 -13.53 -10.19 25.47
C PHE A 2 -12.18 -9.48 25.66
N ARG A 3 -11.52 -9.74 26.80
CA ARG A 3 -10.23 -9.13 27.18
C ARG A 3 -9.09 -10.10 26.89
N THR A 4 -7.96 -9.56 26.46
CA THR A 4 -6.73 -10.30 26.19
C THR A 4 -5.52 -9.36 26.25
N HIS A 5 -4.33 -9.86 25.93
CA HIS A 5 -3.15 -9.04 25.68
C HIS A 5 -2.71 -9.24 24.23
N LEU A 6 -2.62 -8.17 23.46
CA LEU A 6 -2.05 -8.18 22.11
C LEU A 6 -0.77 -7.34 22.15
N PHE A 7 0.33 -7.91 21.65
CA PHE A 7 1.64 -7.24 21.64
C PHE A 7 2.10 -6.72 23.03
N GLY A 8 1.73 -7.43 24.10
CA GLY A 8 2.05 -7.05 25.48
C GLY A 8 1.10 -6.01 26.09
N THR A 9 0.12 -5.51 25.33
CA THR A 9 -0.80 -4.46 25.79
C THR A 9 -2.20 -5.01 26.11
N PRO A 10 -2.80 -4.67 27.26
CA PRO A 10 -4.19 -5.00 27.57
C PRO A 10 -5.13 -4.54 26.45
N SER A 11 -5.87 -5.49 25.88
CA SER A 11 -6.65 -5.30 24.66
C SER A 11 -8.06 -5.85 24.82
N ILE A 12 -9.02 -5.19 24.18
CA ILE A 12 -10.42 -5.63 24.14
C ILE A 12 -10.76 -5.95 22.68
N ILE A 13 -11.16 -7.20 22.42
CA ILE A 13 -11.64 -7.61 21.11
C ILE A 13 -13.16 -7.42 21.04
N VAL A 14 -13.58 -6.65 20.04
CA VAL A 14 -14.98 -6.29 19.77
C VAL A 14 -15.45 -6.94 18.47
N TYR A 15 -16.68 -7.46 18.44
CA TYR A 15 -17.19 -8.24 17.30
C TYR A 15 -18.67 -7.96 16.97
N THR A 16 -19.31 -7.00 17.66
CA THR A 16 -20.70 -6.66 17.42
C THR A 16 -20.81 -5.35 16.65
N SER A 17 -21.77 -5.28 15.73
CA SER A 17 -22.02 -4.11 14.88
C SER A 17 -22.28 -2.84 15.69
N THR A 18 -23.00 -2.95 16.81
CA THR A 18 -23.26 -1.83 17.73
C THR A 18 -21.98 -1.22 18.27
N ILE A 19 -21.01 -2.05 18.70
CA ILE A 19 -19.74 -1.56 19.24
C ILE A 19 -18.85 -1.02 18.12
N HIS A 20 -18.82 -1.68 16.96
CA HIS A 20 -18.08 -1.16 15.80
C HIS A 20 -18.56 0.24 15.40
N LYS A 21 -19.88 0.46 15.32
CA LYS A 21 -20.45 1.80 15.06
C LYS A 21 -20.02 2.79 16.12
N PHE A 22 -20.19 2.46 17.41
CA PHE A 22 -19.79 3.34 18.50
C PHE A 22 -18.30 3.77 18.38
N MET A 23 -17.40 2.84 18.09
CA MET A 23 -15.98 3.13 17.92
C MET A 23 -15.71 4.02 16.69
N LEU A 24 -16.30 3.69 15.53
CA LEU A 24 -16.09 4.43 14.28
C LEU A 24 -16.65 5.87 14.32
N TYR A 25 -17.69 6.12 15.11
CA TYR A 25 -18.26 7.45 15.33
C TYR A 25 -17.60 8.24 16.48
N SER A 26 -16.83 7.58 17.35
CA SER A 26 -16.13 8.22 18.48
C SER A 26 -14.64 8.41 18.19
N LYS A 27 -14.32 9.05 17.06
CA LYS A 27 -12.93 9.22 16.56
C LYS A 27 -12.03 10.05 17.51
N ASP A 28 -12.64 10.85 18.37
CA ASP A 28 -11.97 11.60 19.45
C ASP A 28 -11.48 10.67 20.58
N LYS A 29 -12.13 9.52 20.76
CA LYS A 29 -11.83 8.55 21.82
C LYS A 29 -10.97 7.38 21.36
N PHE A 30 -11.06 7.01 20.08
CA PHE A 30 -10.34 5.88 19.52
C PHE A 30 -9.41 6.34 18.39
N LYS A 31 -8.11 6.18 18.61
CA LYS A 31 -7.07 6.42 17.61
C LYS A 31 -6.61 5.10 17.02
N ALA A 32 -6.24 5.12 15.75
CA ALA A 32 -5.63 3.98 15.09
C ALA A 32 -4.17 3.87 15.54
N GLU A 33 -3.78 2.74 16.11
CA GLU A 33 -2.40 2.48 16.52
C GLU A 33 -1.93 1.14 15.96
N TRP A 34 -0.63 1.07 15.67
CA TRP A 34 0.02 -0.12 15.13
C TRP A 34 1.23 -0.49 15.97
N PRO A 35 1.44 -1.78 16.31
CA PRO A 35 2.56 -2.23 17.13
C PRO A 35 3.92 -2.16 16.42
N THR A 36 3.92 -1.94 15.10
CA THR A 36 5.09 -1.97 14.22
C THR A 36 5.15 -0.71 13.33
N ILE A 37 4.70 0.43 13.86
CA ILE A 37 4.51 1.68 13.11
C ILE A 37 5.79 2.21 12.46
N GLU A 38 6.96 1.85 12.99
CA GLU A 38 8.27 2.15 12.40
C GLU A 38 8.43 1.57 10.99
N LEU A 39 7.83 0.40 10.72
CA LEU A 39 7.87 -0.23 9.40
C LEU A 39 6.96 0.48 8.40
N MET A 40 5.88 1.10 8.87
CA MET A 40 4.98 1.90 8.02
C MET A 40 5.44 3.36 7.88
N GLY A 41 6.22 3.86 8.84
CA GLY A 41 6.75 5.22 8.84
C GLY A 41 5.93 6.09 9.78
N ARG A 42 6.60 6.79 10.69
CA ARG A 42 5.96 7.55 11.77
C ARG A 42 5.19 8.77 11.28
N ASN A 43 5.51 9.26 10.08
CA ASN A 43 4.83 10.40 9.46
C ASN A 43 3.87 9.95 8.32
N SER A 44 3.65 8.65 8.18
CA SER A 44 2.75 8.11 7.15
C SER A 44 1.28 8.34 7.51
N LEU A 45 0.41 8.32 6.50
CA LEU A 45 -1.04 8.43 6.62
C LEU A 45 -1.62 7.47 7.68
N VAL A 46 -1.07 6.26 7.81
CA VAL A 46 -1.55 5.27 8.77
C VAL A 46 -1.07 5.52 10.22
N ALA A 47 -0.11 6.43 10.40
CA ALA A 47 0.50 6.77 11.69
C ALA A 47 0.01 8.10 12.26
N VAL A 48 -0.22 9.10 11.39
CA VAL A 48 -0.56 10.46 11.83
C VAL A 48 -2.05 10.61 12.13
N HIS A 49 -2.41 11.68 12.85
CA HIS A 49 -3.79 12.02 13.21
C HIS A 49 -4.05 13.52 13.00
N GLY A 50 -5.31 13.95 13.11
CA GLY A 50 -5.68 15.38 13.06
C GLY A 50 -5.45 16.02 11.68
N LYS A 51 -4.89 17.25 11.67
CA LYS A 51 -4.65 18.04 10.44
C LYS A 51 -3.73 17.28 9.47
N ALA A 52 -2.61 16.76 9.96
CA ALA A 52 -1.64 15.99 9.16
C ALA A 52 -2.28 14.76 8.48
N HIS A 53 -3.10 14.00 9.21
CA HIS A 53 -3.86 12.90 8.61
C HIS A 53 -4.83 13.40 7.54
N THR A 54 -5.60 14.44 7.86
CA THR A 54 -6.65 14.97 6.97
C THR A 54 -6.08 15.44 5.64
N GLN A 55 -4.95 16.16 5.67
CA GLN A 55 -4.25 16.65 4.49
C GLN A 55 -3.87 15.50 3.54
N VAL A 56 -3.10 14.52 4.04
CA VAL A 56 -2.64 13.39 3.23
C VAL A 56 -3.82 12.51 2.80
N HIS A 57 -4.77 12.25 3.69
CA HIS A 57 -5.95 11.43 3.40
C HIS A 57 -6.79 12.03 2.26
N ASN A 58 -7.03 13.34 2.30
CA ASN A 58 -7.81 14.03 1.28
C ASN A 58 -7.11 13.97 -0.08
N PHE A 59 -5.80 14.21 -0.10
CA PHE A 59 -5.01 14.07 -1.32
C PHE A 59 -5.07 12.64 -1.89
N VAL A 60 -4.75 11.63 -1.09
CA VAL A 60 -4.73 10.23 -1.54
C VAL A 60 -6.11 9.81 -2.05
N THR A 61 -7.17 10.16 -1.31
CA THR A 61 -8.56 9.90 -1.72
C THR A 61 -8.88 10.57 -3.06
N ASN A 62 -8.44 11.81 -3.26
CA ASN A 62 -8.67 12.52 -4.51
C ASN A 62 -7.88 11.91 -5.67
N ALA A 63 -6.64 11.48 -5.41
CA ALA A 63 -5.74 10.91 -6.41
C ALA A 63 -6.18 9.53 -6.92
N ILE A 64 -6.94 8.76 -6.14
CA ILE A 64 -7.28 7.36 -6.46
C ILE A 64 -8.77 7.00 -6.42
N ASN A 65 -9.63 7.83 -5.83
CA ASN A 65 -11.04 7.49 -5.59
C ASN A 65 -12.04 8.53 -6.13
N ARG A 66 -11.60 9.40 -7.05
CA ARG A 66 -12.48 10.30 -7.80
C ARG A 66 -12.83 9.71 -9.16
N PRO A 67 -14.00 10.02 -9.75
CA PRO A 67 -14.41 9.42 -11.02
C PRO A 67 -13.38 9.59 -12.15
N ASP A 68 -12.80 10.78 -12.29
CA ASP A 68 -11.72 11.10 -13.24
C ASP A 68 -10.42 10.33 -12.93
N ALA A 69 -10.03 10.26 -11.66
CA ALA A 69 -8.89 9.48 -11.22
C ALA A 69 -9.06 7.98 -11.53
N LEU A 70 -10.24 7.43 -11.28
CA LEU A 70 -10.58 6.04 -11.58
C LEU A 70 -10.53 5.76 -13.08
N ASN A 71 -11.08 6.65 -13.91
CA ASN A 71 -11.00 6.54 -15.37
C ASN A 71 -9.54 6.51 -15.86
N ARG A 72 -8.69 7.40 -15.33
CA ARG A 72 -7.25 7.42 -15.63
C ARG A 72 -6.55 6.14 -15.17
N ILE A 73 -6.82 5.67 -13.97
CA ILE A 73 -6.24 4.43 -13.43
C ILE A 73 -6.64 3.25 -14.32
N VAL A 74 -7.92 3.11 -14.66
CA VAL A 74 -8.40 2.04 -15.56
C VAL A 74 -7.67 2.08 -16.90
N ALA A 75 -7.58 3.25 -17.54
CA ALA A 75 -6.88 3.42 -18.80
C ALA A 75 -5.39 3.00 -18.72
N LEU A 76 -4.74 3.25 -17.58
CA LEU A 76 -3.33 2.90 -17.35
C LEU A 76 -3.11 1.41 -17.05
N VAL A 77 -3.98 0.78 -16.27
CA VAL A 77 -3.76 -0.61 -15.80
C VAL A 77 -4.36 -1.66 -16.74
N GLN A 78 -5.45 -1.33 -17.46
CA GLN A 78 -6.19 -2.28 -18.28
C GLN A 78 -5.32 -2.95 -19.35
N PRO A 79 -4.44 -2.25 -20.10
CA PRO A 79 -3.59 -2.91 -21.09
C PRO A 79 -2.70 -4.00 -20.49
N ARG A 80 -2.12 -3.75 -19.31
CA ARG A 80 -1.28 -4.73 -18.60
C ARG A 80 -2.11 -5.91 -18.11
N MET A 81 -3.30 -5.67 -17.59
CA MET A 81 -4.21 -6.74 -17.14
C MET A 81 -4.63 -7.63 -18.30
N VAL A 82 -4.99 -7.06 -19.45
CA VAL A 82 -5.36 -7.81 -20.65
C VAL A 82 -4.19 -8.66 -21.15
N ALA A 83 -2.99 -8.08 -21.24
CA ALA A 83 -1.79 -8.81 -21.67
C ALA A 83 -1.45 -9.96 -20.70
N ALA A 84 -1.56 -9.73 -19.38
CA ALA A 84 -1.33 -10.77 -18.38
C ALA A 84 -2.33 -11.92 -18.52
N LEU A 85 -3.64 -11.62 -18.64
CA LEU A 85 -4.68 -12.63 -18.83
C LEU A 85 -4.48 -13.44 -20.12
N GLN A 86 -4.13 -12.78 -21.23
CA GLN A 86 -3.81 -13.45 -22.49
C GLN A 86 -2.62 -14.38 -22.34
N SER A 87 -1.55 -13.94 -21.66
CA SER A 87 -0.39 -14.76 -21.37
C SER A 87 -0.75 -15.97 -20.50
N TRP A 88 -1.54 -15.78 -19.43
CA TRP A 88 -1.96 -16.86 -18.54
C TRP A 88 -2.82 -17.90 -19.25
N ALA A 89 -3.66 -17.48 -20.21
CA ALA A 89 -4.49 -18.38 -21.01
C ALA A 89 -3.68 -19.31 -21.94
N GLN A 90 -2.43 -18.94 -22.28
CA GLN A 90 -1.52 -19.81 -23.05
C GLN A 90 -0.76 -20.80 -22.16
N MET A 91 -0.88 -20.71 -20.84
CA MET A 91 -0.21 -21.60 -19.89
C MET A 91 -1.16 -22.74 -19.48
N ASP A 92 -0.64 -23.96 -19.36
CA ASP A 92 -1.42 -25.10 -18.83
C ASP A 92 -1.92 -24.84 -17.40
N LYS A 93 -1.05 -24.29 -16.55
CA LYS A 93 -1.35 -23.97 -15.15
C LYS A 93 -0.66 -22.69 -14.74
N ILE A 94 -1.34 -21.90 -13.91
CA ILE A 94 -0.77 -20.72 -13.28
C ILE A 94 -0.73 -20.85 -11.77
N LYS A 95 0.27 -20.24 -11.15
CA LYS A 95 0.27 -19.96 -9.71
C LYS A 95 -0.41 -18.61 -9.50
N ALA A 96 -1.74 -18.59 -9.41
CA ALA A 96 -2.54 -17.36 -9.38
C ALA A 96 -2.04 -16.30 -8.39
N ARG A 97 -1.58 -16.72 -7.20
CA ARG A 97 -0.97 -15.81 -6.22
C ARG A 97 0.25 -15.08 -6.77
N PHE A 98 1.20 -15.81 -7.36
CA PHE A 98 2.43 -15.23 -7.90
C PHE A 98 2.12 -14.29 -9.06
N GLU A 99 1.28 -14.74 -9.99
CA GLU A 99 0.92 -13.97 -11.18
C GLU A 99 0.17 -12.67 -10.86
N THR A 100 -0.82 -12.73 -9.96
CA THR A 100 -1.56 -11.54 -9.53
C THR A 100 -0.70 -10.60 -8.70
N GLN A 101 0.20 -11.11 -7.86
CA GLN A 101 1.16 -10.29 -7.11
C GLN A 101 2.06 -9.52 -8.07
N LYS A 102 2.70 -10.20 -9.02
CA LYS A 102 3.57 -9.58 -10.02
C LYS A 102 2.83 -8.47 -10.79
N MET A 103 1.68 -8.79 -11.39
CA MET A 103 0.89 -7.83 -12.15
C MET A 103 0.45 -6.62 -11.30
N THR A 104 0.02 -6.87 -10.05
CA THR A 104 -0.41 -5.79 -9.15
C THR A 104 0.76 -4.88 -8.76
N PHE A 105 1.92 -5.45 -8.45
CA PHE A 105 3.10 -4.66 -8.08
C PHE A 105 3.62 -3.84 -9.27
N GLU A 106 3.59 -4.40 -10.48
CA GLU A 106 3.90 -3.68 -11.71
C GLU A 106 2.96 -2.49 -11.95
N ASN A 107 1.65 -2.67 -11.73
CA ASN A 107 0.67 -1.58 -11.83
C ASN A 107 0.93 -0.49 -10.78
N ILE A 108 1.23 -0.87 -9.54
CA ILE A 108 1.56 0.10 -8.48
C ILE A 108 2.86 0.83 -8.79
N GLY A 109 3.89 0.13 -9.28
CA GLY A 109 5.15 0.76 -9.67
C GLY A 109 4.96 1.87 -10.69
N LYS A 110 4.09 1.63 -11.68
CA LYS A 110 3.74 2.64 -12.67
C LYS A 110 2.91 3.78 -12.09
N LEU A 111 1.86 3.49 -11.31
CA LEU A 111 0.91 4.49 -10.80
C LEU A 111 1.48 5.37 -9.69
N PHE A 112 2.34 4.81 -8.84
CA PHE A 112 2.74 5.47 -7.60
C PHE A 112 4.09 6.16 -7.72
N PHE A 113 5.00 5.64 -8.54
CA PHE A 113 6.36 6.17 -8.67
C PHE A 113 6.95 5.99 -10.08
N SER A 114 6.10 5.90 -11.11
CA SER A 114 6.45 5.92 -12.54
C SER A 114 7.54 4.93 -12.99
N LYS A 115 7.65 3.76 -12.35
CA LYS A 115 8.59 2.71 -12.79
C LYS A 115 7.91 1.70 -13.70
N GLU A 116 8.60 1.39 -14.79
CA GLU A 116 8.21 0.31 -15.69
C GLU A 116 8.57 -1.08 -15.13
N PRO A 117 7.86 -2.13 -15.55
CA PRO A 117 8.19 -3.51 -15.22
C PRO A 117 9.65 -3.86 -15.56
N GLY A 118 10.28 -4.65 -14.70
CA GLY A 118 11.64 -5.13 -14.92
C GLY A 118 12.29 -5.73 -13.68
N PRO A 119 13.53 -6.25 -13.80
CA PRO A 119 14.25 -6.89 -12.70
C PRO A 119 14.38 -6.03 -11.45
N PHE A 120 14.52 -4.72 -11.63
CA PHE A 120 14.58 -3.76 -10.53
C PHE A 120 13.25 -3.69 -9.76
N LEU A 121 12.12 -3.62 -10.45
CA LEU A 121 10.82 -3.57 -9.78
C LEU A 121 10.51 -4.89 -9.07
N HIS A 122 10.96 -6.03 -9.60
CA HIS A 122 10.86 -7.32 -8.90
C HIS A 122 11.70 -7.39 -7.62
N SER A 123 12.87 -6.73 -7.58
CA SER A 123 13.66 -6.69 -6.35
C SER A 123 12.99 -5.83 -5.28
N LEU A 124 12.33 -4.73 -5.67
CA LEU A 124 11.47 -3.93 -4.79
C LEU A 124 10.28 -4.73 -4.27
N ASP A 125 9.58 -5.50 -5.13
CA ASP A 125 8.49 -6.39 -4.70
C ASP A 125 8.93 -7.30 -3.56
N LYS A 126 10.09 -7.95 -3.71
CA LYS A 126 10.64 -8.81 -2.67
C LYS A 126 10.88 -8.06 -1.35
N LEU A 127 11.40 -6.84 -1.41
CA LEU A 127 11.58 -6.01 -0.20
C LEU A 127 10.24 -5.69 0.47
N TYR A 128 9.18 -5.42 -0.30
CA TYR A 128 7.84 -5.20 0.26
C TYR A 128 7.23 -6.46 0.88
N GLN A 129 7.43 -7.62 0.26
CA GLN A 129 6.99 -8.89 0.83
C GLN A 129 7.66 -9.14 2.19
N ASP A 130 8.97 -8.95 2.28
CA ASP A 130 9.74 -9.11 3.52
C ASP A 130 9.36 -8.06 4.58
N LEU A 131 9.15 -6.79 4.19
CA LEU A 131 8.64 -5.73 5.06
C LEU A 131 7.31 -6.13 5.70
N LEU A 132 6.38 -6.63 4.89
CA LEU A 132 5.02 -6.96 5.30
C LEU A 132 4.94 -8.22 6.17
N LEU A 133 5.97 -9.06 6.18
CA LEU A 133 6.13 -10.12 7.19
C LEU A 133 6.43 -9.52 8.57
N GLY A 134 7.35 -8.55 8.65
CA GLY A 134 7.67 -7.90 9.91
C GLY A 134 6.56 -7.01 10.46
N VAL A 135 5.77 -6.37 9.59
CA VAL A 135 4.56 -5.61 10.00
C VAL A 135 3.62 -6.49 10.83
N ARG A 136 3.47 -7.77 10.46
CA ARG A 136 2.58 -8.74 11.11
C ARG A 136 3.25 -9.50 12.26
N ALA A 137 4.54 -9.29 12.48
CA ALA A 137 5.32 -9.99 13.50
C ALA A 137 5.26 -9.27 14.85
N TYR A 138 5.63 -9.98 15.92
CA TYR A 138 5.93 -9.35 17.20
C TYR A 138 7.18 -8.47 17.06
N PRO A 139 7.21 -7.23 17.62
CA PRO A 139 8.28 -6.26 17.40
C PRO A 139 9.59 -6.58 18.15
N ILE A 140 10.16 -7.77 17.92
CA ILE A 140 11.44 -8.21 18.48
C ILE A 140 12.56 -7.81 17.52
N ASN A 141 13.34 -6.81 17.91
CA ASN A 141 14.47 -6.31 17.12
C ASN A 141 15.77 -7.06 17.43
N ILE A 142 15.78 -8.37 17.19
CA ILE A 142 16.95 -9.23 17.36
C ILE A 142 17.23 -9.93 16.02
N PRO A 143 18.51 -10.06 15.58
CA PRO A 143 18.84 -10.82 14.37
C PRO A 143 18.18 -12.20 14.33
N GLY A 144 17.62 -12.57 13.18
CA GLY A 144 16.84 -13.80 12.99
C GLY A 144 15.33 -13.64 13.14
N PHE A 145 14.84 -12.54 13.73
CA PHE A 145 13.40 -12.26 13.83
C PHE A 145 12.88 -11.48 12.61
N ALA A 146 11.62 -11.73 12.23
CA ALA A 146 10.98 -11.09 11.08
C ALA A 146 10.92 -9.56 11.21
N TYR A 147 10.68 -9.03 12.41
CA TYR A 147 10.65 -7.59 12.65
C TYR A 147 12.03 -6.94 12.41
N HIS A 148 13.11 -7.57 12.88
CA HIS A 148 14.47 -7.10 12.62
C HIS A 148 14.80 -7.07 11.12
N HIS A 149 14.48 -8.13 10.38
CA HIS A 149 14.67 -8.18 8.93
C HIS A 149 13.86 -7.11 8.19
N ALA A 150 12.60 -6.91 8.60
CA ALA A 150 11.75 -5.89 8.01
C ALA A 150 12.27 -4.46 8.25
N LEU A 151 12.90 -4.17 9.39
CA LEU A 151 13.57 -2.88 9.60
C LEU A 151 14.72 -2.67 8.61
N GLN A 152 15.44 -3.73 8.22
CA GLN A 152 16.47 -3.63 7.18
C GLN A 152 15.86 -3.40 5.79
N CYS A 153 14.76 -4.08 5.49
CA CYS A 153 14.01 -3.87 4.24
C CYS A 153 13.46 -2.44 4.18
N ARG A 154 12.96 -1.93 5.31
CA ARG A 154 12.47 -0.57 5.43
C ARG A 154 13.55 0.46 5.10
N ARG A 155 14.76 0.30 5.63
CA ARG A 155 15.90 1.18 5.31
C ARG A 155 16.24 1.19 3.81
N LYS A 156 16.27 0.01 3.18
CA LYS A 156 16.53 -0.10 1.72
C LYS A 156 15.44 0.59 0.89
N LEU A 157 14.19 0.51 1.32
CA LEU A 157 13.08 1.22 0.68
C LEU A 157 13.19 2.73 0.90
N ASP A 158 13.55 3.17 2.10
CA ASP A 158 13.82 4.59 2.38
C ASP A 158 14.93 5.12 1.46
N ASP A 159 16.07 4.43 1.36
CA ASP A 159 17.19 4.81 0.48
C ASP A 159 16.74 4.94 -0.98
N PHE A 160 15.92 3.99 -1.46
CA PHE A 160 15.38 4.05 -2.81
C PHE A 160 14.51 5.28 -3.05
N PHE A 161 13.54 5.55 -2.16
CA PHE A 161 12.63 6.68 -2.35
C PHE A 161 13.31 8.03 -2.10
N TRP A 162 14.34 8.11 -1.27
CA TRP A 162 15.19 9.29 -1.15
C TRP A 162 15.88 9.63 -2.47
N ILE A 163 16.52 8.64 -3.09
CA ILE A 163 17.15 8.81 -4.42
C ILE A 163 16.11 9.25 -5.45
N GLU A 164 14.89 8.71 -5.39
CA GLU A 164 13.82 9.07 -6.30
C GLU A 164 13.33 10.53 -6.09
N ILE A 165 13.23 11.00 -4.84
CA ILE A 165 12.96 12.42 -4.53
C ILE A 165 14.04 13.32 -5.13
N ASP A 166 15.32 13.01 -4.88
CA ASP A 166 16.44 13.82 -5.36
C ASP A 166 16.46 13.90 -6.88
N ASN A 167 16.25 12.77 -7.56
CA ASN A 167 16.16 12.71 -9.02
C ASN A 167 15.02 13.56 -9.58
N ARG A 168 13.90 13.68 -8.86
CA ARG A 168 12.75 14.49 -9.28
C ARG A 168 12.97 15.97 -9.06
N LYS A 169 13.59 16.36 -7.94
CA LYS A 169 13.96 17.75 -7.66
C LYS A 169 14.96 18.33 -8.67
N ASN A 170 15.82 17.47 -9.21
CA ASN A 170 16.87 17.85 -10.17
C ASN A 170 16.42 17.84 -11.64
N LYS A 171 15.17 17.45 -11.95
CA LYS A 171 14.61 17.50 -13.31
C LYS A 171 13.76 18.75 -13.49
N ASP A 172 13.81 19.36 -14.68
CA ASP A 172 12.91 20.45 -15.03
C ASP A 172 11.46 20.00 -14.89
N LYS A 173 10.65 20.83 -14.20
CA LYS A 173 9.28 20.54 -13.74
C LYS A 173 8.46 19.84 -14.83
N VAL A 174 8.26 18.54 -14.66
CA VAL A 174 7.23 17.80 -15.40
C VAL A 174 5.94 17.85 -14.57
N GLU A 175 4.80 17.91 -15.27
CA GLU A 175 3.46 17.73 -14.69
C GLU A 175 3.42 16.57 -13.70
N THR A 176 2.52 16.61 -12.71
CA THR A 176 2.35 15.52 -11.74
C THR A 176 2.02 14.20 -12.47
N ILE A 177 2.99 13.30 -12.59
CA ILE A 177 2.86 12.07 -13.39
C ILE A 177 2.29 10.94 -12.54
N ASP A 178 2.65 10.91 -11.25
CA ASP A 178 2.31 9.83 -10.33
C ASP A 178 1.92 10.30 -8.92
N LEU A 179 1.54 9.34 -8.07
CA LEU A 179 1.12 9.63 -6.70
C LEU A 179 2.23 10.29 -5.86
N MET A 180 3.49 9.88 -6.05
CA MET A 180 4.62 10.41 -5.31
C MET A 180 4.92 11.87 -5.72
N ASP A 181 4.81 12.21 -7.00
CA ASP A 181 4.88 13.62 -7.44
C ASP A 181 3.79 14.45 -6.76
N GLY A 182 2.57 13.91 -6.67
CA GLY A 182 1.48 14.61 -6.01
C GLY A 182 1.75 14.80 -4.52
N LEU A 183 2.27 13.80 -3.80
CA LEU A 183 2.70 13.94 -2.40
C LEU A 183 3.77 15.02 -2.23
N MET A 184 4.70 15.18 -3.18
CA MET A 184 5.71 16.25 -3.15
C MET A 184 5.13 17.65 -3.40
N GLN A 185 3.93 17.76 -3.98
CA GLN A 185 3.32 19.04 -4.33
C GLN A 185 2.14 19.42 -3.44
N ILE A 186 1.64 18.53 -2.57
CA ILE A 186 0.54 18.91 -1.69
C ILE A 186 1.00 19.97 -0.68
N GLU A 187 0.14 20.95 -0.49
CA GLU A 187 0.29 22.04 0.47
C GLU A 187 -0.85 21.95 1.49
N ASP A 188 -0.62 22.39 2.71
CA ASP A 188 -1.69 22.55 3.70
C ASP A 188 -2.35 23.94 3.57
N ASP A 189 -3.28 24.26 4.47
CA ASP A 189 -3.99 25.54 4.45
C ASP A 189 -3.06 26.75 4.65
N ASP A 190 -1.86 26.54 5.20
CA ASP A 190 -0.83 27.56 5.43
C ASP A 190 0.18 27.64 4.27
N GLY A 191 0.02 26.78 3.24
CA GLY A 191 0.92 26.69 2.10
C GLY A 191 2.15 25.79 2.33
N ASP A 192 2.22 25.08 3.45
CA ASP A 192 3.35 24.24 3.80
C ASP A 192 3.26 22.87 3.11
N LYS A 193 4.36 22.49 2.46
CA LYS A 193 4.50 21.18 1.81
C LYS A 193 4.92 20.10 2.80
N LEU A 194 4.61 18.85 2.44
CA LEU A 194 5.23 17.72 3.12
C LEU A 194 6.76 17.79 3.02
N SER A 195 7.43 17.50 4.12
CA SER A 195 8.86 17.24 4.12
C SER A 195 9.17 15.99 3.29
N ASP A 196 10.40 15.88 2.79
CA ASP A 196 10.83 14.69 2.06
C ASP A 196 10.65 13.41 2.88
N LYS A 197 10.87 13.48 4.21
CA LYS A 197 10.66 12.36 5.11
C LYS A 197 9.18 11.94 5.19
N GLU A 198 8.26 12.90 5.19
CA GLU A 198 6.83 12.63 5.11
C GLU A 198 6.45 12.01 3.77
N VAL A 199 7.01 12.50 2.66
CA VAL A 199 6.80 11.91 1.33
C VAL A 199 7.28 10.46 1.30
N VAL A 200 8.49 10.18 1.78
CA VAL A 200 9.05 8.81 1.85
C VAL A 200 8.20 7.91 2.74
N ASP A 201 7.82 8.36 3.94
CA ASP A 201 6.95 7.58 4.83
C ASP A 201 5.61 7.24 4.18
N ASN A 202 5.00 8.21 3.51
CA ASN A 202 3.73 8.01 2.84
C ASN A 202 3.84 7.07 1.65
N ILE A 203 4.79 7.29 0.74
CA ILE A 203 4.90 6.45 -0.47
C ILE A 203 5.21 4.99 -0.12
N VAL A 204 6.09 4.73 0.86
CA VAL A 204 6.38 3.37 1.34
C VAL A 204 5.11 2.71 1.89
N SER A 205 4.38 3.39 2.77
CA SER A 205 3.16 2.85 3.37
C SER A 205 2.04 2.60 2.35
N LEU A 206 1.87 3.49 1.37
CA LEU A 206 0.81 3.43 0.37
C LEU A 206 1.04 2.29 -0.62
N VAL A 207 2.29 2.09 -1.08
CA VAL A 207 2.65 0.94 -1.92
C VAL A 207 2.37 -0.36 -1.17
N ALA A 208 2.78 -0.45 0.09
CA ALA A 208 2.54 -1.63 0.93
C ALA A 208 1.03 -1.94 1.09
N ALA A 209 0.21 -0.90 1.31
CA ALA A 209 -1.23 -1.02 1.50
C ALA A 209 -1.97 -1.45 0.22
N GLY A 210 -1.65 -0.86 -0.93
CA GLY A 210 -2.31 -1.14 -2.20
C GLY A 210 -1.93 -2.48 -2.82
N TYR A 211 -0.71 -2.98 -2.53
CA TYR A 211 -0.13 -4.13 -3.21
C TYR A 211 -0.71 -5.48 -2.74
N LEU A 212 -0.53 -5.84 -1.47
CA LEU A 212 -0.89 -7.18 -1.00
C LEU A 212 -2.40 -7.39 -0.92
N SER A 213 -3.16 -6.35 -0.59
CA SER A 213 -4.62 -6.44 -0.48
C SER A 213 -5.28 -6.73 -1.83
N THR A 214 -4.92 -5.96 -2.86
CA THR A 214 -5.45 -6.08 -4.23
C THR A 214 -5.04 -7.40 -4.89
N SER A 215 -3.77 -7.80 -4.77
CA SER A 215 -3.29 -9.07 -5.33
C SER A 215 -3.95 -10.28 -4.65
N LEU A 216 -4.14 -10.23 -3.33
CA LEU A 216 -4.83 -11.29 -2.61
C LEU A 216 -6.31 -11.39 -2.98
N ALA A 217 -7.01 -10.25 -3.09
CA ALA A 217 -8.39 -10.22 -3.57
C ALA A 217 -8.52 -10.80 -4.98
N SER A 218 -7.61 -10.42 -5.88
CA SER A 218 -7.56 -10.96 -7.26
C SER A 218 -7.28 -12.46 -7.28
N THR A 219 -6.36 -12.94 -6.44
CA THR A 219 -6.08 -14.38 -6.28
C THR A 219 -7.33 -15.15 -5.87
N TRP A 220 -8.05 -14.65 -4.87
CA TRP A 220 -9.29 -15.28 -4.41
C TRP A 220 -10.40 -15.21 -5.45
N ALA A 221 -10.52 -14.11 -6.19
CA ALA A 221 -11.48 -14.00 -7.28
C ALA A 221 -11.23 -15.08 -8.35
N ILE A 222 -9.99 -15.23 -8.81
CA ILE A 222 -9.60 -16.28 -9.78
C ILE A 222 -9.91 -17.67 -9.21
N TYR A 223 -9.51 -17.94 -7.97
CA TYR A 223 -9.75 -19.22 -7.32
C TYR A 223 -11.24 -19.55 -7.20
N LEU A 224 -12.06 -18.60 -6.75
CA LEU A 224 -13.49 -18.80 -6.54
C LEU A 224 -14.23 -18.97 -7.87
N LEU A 225 -13.89 -18.18 -8.90
CA LEU A 225 -14.46 -18.34 -10.23
C LEU A 225 -14.12 -19.69 -10.85
N ALA A 226 -12.88 -20.16 -10.70
CA ALA A 226 -12.46 -21.49 -11.14
C ALA A 226 -13.17 -22.61 -10.35
N LYS A 227 -13.35 -22.42 -9.04
CA LYS A 227 -14.01 -23.39 -8.15
C LYS A 227 -15.53 -23.48 -8.39
N TYR A 228 -16.16 -22.39 -8.81
CA TYR A 228 -17.61 -22.32 -9.01
C TYR A 228 -17.97 -21.90 -10.45
N PRO A 229 -17.89 -22.81 -11.45
CA PRO A 229 -18.12 -22.49 -12.86
C PRO A 229 -19.50 -21.90 -13.19
N ILE A 230 -20.52 -22.18 -12.37
CA ILE A 230 -21.86 -21.59 -12.52
C ILE A 230 -21.83 -20.08 -12.30
N VAL A 231 -20.97 -19.60 -11.40
CA VAL A 231 -20.76 -18.16 -11.18
C VAL A 231 -19.97 -17.56 -12.33
N LEU A 232 -18.90 -18.26 -12.77
CA LEU A 232 -18.09 -17.80 -13.90
C LEU A 232 -18.91 -17.60 -15.18
N LYS A 233 -19.88 -18.47 -15.48
CA LYS A 233 -20.77 -18.30 -16.66
C LYS A 233 -21.67 -17.06 -16.61
N LYS A 234 -21.84 -16.43 -15.45
CA LYS A 234 -22.67 -15.22 -15.27
C LYS A 234 -21.86 -13.93 -15.24
N ALA A 235 -20.54 -14.03 -15.02
CA ALA A 235 -19.62 -12.91 -15.00
C ALA A 235 -19.27 -12.47 -16.42
#